data_AF-A0A1N7IHF6-F1
#
_entry.id   AF-A0A1N7IHF6-F1
#
_cell.length_a   1.000
_cell.length_b   1.000
_cell.length_c   1.000
_cell.angle_alpha   90.00
_cell.angle_beta   90.00
_cell.angle_gamma   90.00
#
_symmetry.space_group_name_H-M   'P 1'
#
loop_
_entity.id
_entity.type
_entity.pdbx_description
1 polymer ?
#
loop_
_entity_poly.entity_id
_entity_poly.type
_entity_poly.pdbx_seq_one_letter_code
_entity_poly.pdbx_strand_id
1 'polypeptide(L)'
;MMSDEESYESSERLRQWTSESAMMKKLFPTFQHIERIMANKDYPALGNITIASNKFANERIEELELKIEKLENNKNYLDEKLFDNPYPHIFQDIKAFQFFELLHQNYKNSNKALADYSFIYRKMYEENLILETFKPEMFRSWIAKEPYSKDSLDKIKTLSNCSTSDKIIIYNNLKQEIYYNVP
;
A
#
# COMPACT_ATOMS: atom_id res chain seq x y z
N MET A 1 -15.84 57.97 14.70
CA MET A 1 -16.15 57.37 13.39
C MET A 1 -15.18 56.22 13.22
N MET A 2 -15.67 54.98 13.22
CA MET A 2 -14.84 53.85 12.78
C MET A 2 -14.55 54.03 11.29
N SER A 3 -13.35 53.68 10.85
CA SER A 3 -13.01 53.74 9.43
C SER A 3 -13.80 52.66 8.67
N ASP A 4 -14.10 52.93 7.40
CA ASP A 4 -14.82 51.97 6.53
C ASP A 4 -14.09 50.61 6.44
N GLU A 5 -12.78 50.61 6.69
CA GLU A 5 -11.91 49.43 6.70
C GLU A 5 -12.12 48.54 7.93
N GLU A 6 -12.27 49.13 9.13
CA GLU A 6 -12.58 48.38 10.37
C GLU A 6 -13.99 47.75 10.33
N SER A 7 -14.91 48.40 9.62
CA SER A 7 -16.28 47.90 9.41
C SER A 7 -16.29 46.66 8.51
N TYR A 8 -15.47 46.66 7.44
CA TYR A 8 -15.35 45.53 6.52
C TYR A 8 -14.69 44.32 7.19
N GLU A 9 -13.58 44.52 7.90
CA GLU A 9 -12.83 43.44 8.55
C GLU A 9 -13.66 42.77 9.66
N SER A 10 -14.48 43.54 10.37
CA SER A 10 -15.42 43.02 11.38
C SER A 10 -16.51 42.14 10.76
N SER A 11 -16.99 42.49 9.57
CA SER A 11 -18.03 41.75 8.84
C SER A 11 -17.52 40.40 8.31
N GLU A 12 -16.29 40.35 7.78
CA GLU A 12 -15.68 39.10 7.30
C GLU A 12 -15.40 38.13 8.45
N ARG A 13 -14.86 38.62 9.57
CA ARG A 13 -14.64 37.80 10.78
C ARG A 13 -15.94 37.21 11.30
N LEU A 14 -17.04 37.96 11.25
CA LEU A 14 -18.36 37.47 11.66
C LEU A 14 -18.86 36.35 10.74
N ARG A 15 -18.71 36.52 9.42
CA ARG A 15 -19.10 35.50 8.43
C ARG A 15 -18.28 34.22 8.60
N GLN A 16 -16.97 34.34 8.76
CA GLN A 16 -16.10 33.19 8.98
C GLN A 16 -16.48 32.44 10.27
N TRP A 17 -16.67 33.16 11.37
CA TRP A 17 -17.10 32.56 12.64
C TRP A 17 -18.47 31.86 12.55
N THR A 18 -19.44 32.45 11.85
CA THR A 18 -20.76 31.81 11.66
C THR A 18 -20.68 30.52 10.85
N SER A 19 -19.82 30.47 9.82
CA SER A 19 -19.57 29.27 9.03
C SER A 19 -18.92 28.17 9.86
N GLU A 20 -17.88 28.51 10.63
CA GLU A 20 -17.18 27.58 11.52
C GLU A 20 -18.10 27.06 12.64
N SER A 21 -18.91 27.93 13.26
CA SER A 21 -19.92 27.53 14.26
C SER A 21 -20.98 26.58 13.68
N ALA A 22 -21.46 26.81 12.46
CA ALA A 22 -22.42 25.93 11.80
C ALA A 22 -21.83 24.53 11.51
N MET A 23 -20.57 24.47 11.07
CA MET A 23 -19.85 23.22 10.87
C MET A 23 -19.64 22.47 12.20
N MET A 24 -19.21 23.18 13.24
CA MET A 24 -18.99 22.59 14.57
C MET A 24 -20.29 22.07 15.19
N LYS A 25 -21.43 22.75 15.00
CA LYS A 25 -22.75 22.27 15.45
C LYS A 25 -23.18 20.98 14.75
N LYS A 26 -22.78 20.79 13.50
CA LYS A 26 -23.07 19.56 12.73
C LYS A 26 -22.20 18.39 13.18
N LEU A 27 -20.94 18.66 13.51
CA LEU A 27 -19.97 17.66 13.96
C LEU A 27 -20.13 17.31 15.45
N PHE A 28 -20.52 18.28 16.27
CA PHE A 28 -20.59 18.18 17.72
C PHE A 28 -21.92 18.76 18.23
N PRO A 29 -22.97 17.94 18.40
CA PRO A 29 -24.28 18.39 18.90
C PRO A 29 -24.21 19.08 20.27
N THR A 30 -23.19 18.78 21.08
CA THR A 30 -22.91 19.42 22.38
C THR A 30 -22.53 20.90 22.28
N PHE A 31 -22.07 21.36 21.10
CA PHE A 31 -21.63 22.73 20.88
C PHE A 31 -22.77 23.76 21.07
N GLN A 32 -24.00 23.42 20.67
CA GLN A 32 -25.18 24.28 20.90
C GLN A 32 -25.50 24.46 22.40
N HIS A 33 -25.19 23.45 23.21
CA HIS A 33 -25.42 23.50 24.65
C HIS A 33 -24.37 24.38 25.35
N ILE A 34 -23.11 24.30 24.92
CA ILE A 34 -22.01 25.15 25.40
C ILE A 34 -22.26 26.63 25.07
N GLU A 35 -22.71 26.96 23.86
CA GLU A 35 -23.06 28.34 23.49
C GLU A 35 -24.15 28.94 24.40
N ARG A 36 -25.20 28.17 24.72
CA ARG A 36 -26.28 28.63 25.63
C ARG A 36 -25.78 28.87 27.05
N ILE A 37 -24.85 28.05 27.54
CA ILE A 37 -24.31 28.17 28.90
C ILE A 37 -23.33 29.33 29.00
N MET A 38 -22.51 29.55 27.98
CA MET A 38 -21.66 30.74 27.89
C MET A 38 -22.50 32.02 27.85
N ALA A 39 -23.61 32.04 27.11
CA ALA A 39 -24.53 33.18 27.07
C ALA A 39 -25.18 33.48 28.43
N ASN A 40 -25.44 32.44 29.25
CA ASN A 40 -26.06 32.56 30.57
C ASN A 40 -25.05 32.79 31.72
N LYS A 41 -23.73 32.82 31.43
CA LYS A 41 -22.64 32.94 32.43
C LYS A 41 -22.68 31.88 33.54
N ASP A 42 -23.20 30.69 33.24
CA ASP A 42 -23.29 29.58 34.19
C ASP A 42 -22.02 28.71 34.13
N TYR A 43 -20.93 29.26 34.67
CA TYR A 43 -19.59 28.65 34.63
C TYR A 43 -19.48 27.28 35.32
N PRO A 44 -20.20 26.97 36.41
CA PRO A 44 -20.25 25.61 36.97
C PRO A 44 -20.79 24.56 35.98
N ALA A 45 -21.82 24.91 35.19
CA ALA A 45 -22.35 24.02 34.16
C ALA A 45 -21.35 23.77 33.02
N LEU A 46 -20.52 24.75 32.67
CA LEU A 46 -19.41 24.61 31.72
C LEU A 46 -18.37 23.58 32.20
N GLY A 47 -18.04 23.56 33.49
CA GLY A 47 -17.13 22.58 34.08
C GLY A 47 -17.63 21.14 33.92
N ASN A 48 -18.90 20.89 34.23
CA ASN A 48 -19.51 19.56 34.11
C ASN A 48 -19.57 19.06 32.65
N ILE A 49 -19.86 19.95 31.69
CA ILE A 49 -19.89 19.59 30.27
C ILE A 49 -18.49 19.31 29.73
N THR A 50 -17.49 20.05 30.20
CA THR A 50 -16.09 19.83 29.81
C THR A 50 -15.63 18.45 30.28
N ILE A 51 -15.95 18.08 31.53
CA ILE A 51 -15.64 16.75 32.09
C ILE A 51 -16.36 15.64 31.32
N ALA A 52 -17.66 15.80 31.03
CA ALA A 52 -18.43 14.83 30.27
C ALA A 52 -17.93 14.67 28.82
N SER A 53 -17.55 15.77 28.16
CA SER A 53 -17.03 15.75 26.79
C SER A 53 -15.67 15.07 26.73
N ASN A 54 -14.78 15.35 27.70
CA ASN A 54 -13.48 14.68 27.79
C ASN A 54 -13.64 13.17 28.06
N LYS A 55 -14.57 12.79 28.93
CA LYS A 55 -14.88 11.37 29.18
C LYS A 55 -15.33 10.66 27.90
N PHE A 56 -16.27 11.25 27.16
CA PHE A 56 -16.74 10.70 25.89
C PHE A 56 -15.64 10.61 24.83
N ALA A 57 -14.79 11.64 24.72
CA ALA A 57 -13.66 11.64 23.81
C ALA A 57 -12.66 10.52 24.14
N ASN A 58 -12.34 10.31 25.42
CA ASN A 58 -11.43 9.27 25.86
C ASN A 58 -11.98 7.86 25.58
N GLU A 59 -13.26 7.60 25.88
CA GLU A 59 -13.91 6.32 25.56
C GLU A 59 -13.88 6.03 24.05
N ARG A 60 -14.07 7.05 23.22
CA ARG A 60 -13.99 6.91 21.76
C ARG A 60 -12.57 6.66 21.26
N ILE A 61 -11.57 7.28 21.87
CA ILE A 61 -10.16 7.04 21.55
C ILE A 61 -9.81 5.59 21.87
N GLU A 62 -10.18 5.09 23.06
CA GLU A 62 -9.91 3.71 23.48
C GLU A 62 -10.56 2.68 22.54
N GLU A 63 -11.80 2.93 22.10
CA GLU A 63 -12.47 2.08 21.10
C GLU A 63 -11.72 2.04 19.76
N LEU A 64 -11.19 3.19 19.33
CA LEU A 64 -10.45 3.31 18.07
C LEU A 64 -9.08 2.62 18.16
N GLU A 65 -8.36 2.77 19.27
CA GLU A 65 -7.08 2.09 19.52
C GLU A 65 -7.26 0.57 19.46
N LEU A 66 -8.30 0.03 20.13
CA LEU A 66 -8.61 -1.39 20.09
C LEU A 66 -9.00 -1.89 18.68
N LYS A 67 -9.63 -1.03 17.88
CA LYS A 67 -9.96 -1.36 16.48
C LYS A 67 -8.73 -1.35 15.59
N ILE A 68 -7.80 -0.42 15.79
CA ILE A 68 -6.52 -0.36 15.07
C ILE A 68 -5.70 -1.61 15.38
N GLU A 69 -5.54 -1.96 16.65
CA GLU A 69 -4.81 -3.16 17.08
C GLU A 69 -5.38 -4.44 16.42
N LYS A 70 -6.70 -4.59 16.38
CA LYS A 70 -7.36 -5.71 15.69
C LYS A 70 -7.08 -5.74 14.19
N LEU A 71 -7.03 -4.59 13.54
CA LEU A 71 -6.73 -4.49 12.11
C LEU A 71 -5.26 -4.82 11.82
N GLU A 72 -4.34 -4.36 12.67
CA GLU A 72 -2.91 -4.67 12.57
C GLU A 72 -2.65 -6.17 12.75
N ASN A 73 -3.25 -6.79 13.76
CA ASN A 73 -3.14 -8.23 13.99
C ASN A 73 -3.72 -9.05 12.83
N ASN A 74 -4.85 -8.64 12.26
CA ASN A 74 -5.42 -9.29 11.09
C ASN A 74 -4.56 -9.11 9.83
N LYS A 75 -3.91 -7.96 9.66
CA LYS A 75 -2.97 -7.73 8.56
C LYS A 75 -1.76 -8.65 8.69
N ASN A 76 -1.18 -8.77 9.88
CA ASN A 76 -0.05 -9.67 10.12
C ASN A 76 -0.41 -11.14 9.86
N TYR A 77 -1.61 -11.59 10.28
CA TYR A 77 -2.09 -12.94 9.98
C TYR A 77 -2.31 -13.19 8.48
N LEU A 78 -2.80 -12.19 7.76
CA LEU A 78 -2.95 -12.26 6.30
C LEU A 78 -1.59 -12.27 5.60
N ASP A 79 -0.65 -11.44 6.04
CA ASP A 79 0.71 -11.41 5.51
C ASP A 79 1.35 -12.80 5.72
N GLU A 80 1.33 -13.36 6.93
CA GLU A 80 1.85 -14.72 7.23
C GLU A 80 1.24 -15.83 6.36
N LYS A 81 -0.05 -15.75 6.03
CA LYS A 81 -0.75 -16.76 5.22
C LYS A 81 -0.63 -16.52 3.70
N LEU A 82 -0.19 -15.34 3.27
CA LEU A 82 0.13 -15.00 1.87
C LEU A 82 1.58 -15.32 1.49
N PHE A 83 2.42 -15.76 2.43
CA PHE A 83 3.84 -16.07 2.18
C PHE A 83 4.12 -17.48 1.66
N ASP A 84 3.10 -18.31 1.44
CA ASP A 84 3.34 -19.60 0.80
C ASP A 84 3.65 -19.40 -0.68
N ASN A 85 4.84 -19.84 -1.09
CA ASN A 85 5.24 -19.87 -2.49
C ASN A 85 4.18 -20.65 -3.30
N PRO A 86 3.45 -20.01 -4.23
CA PRO A 86 2.39 -20.69 -4.97
C PRO A 86 2.93 -21.75 -5.94
N TYR A 87 4.22 -21.69 -6.26
CA TYR A 87 4.89 -22.65 -7.14
C TYR A 87 6.15 -23.21 -6.45
N PRO A 88 6.01 -23.97 -5.36
CA PRO A 88 7.14 -24.47 -4.56
C PRO A 88 7.91 -25.59 -5.27
N HIS A 89 7.38 -26.12 -6.37
CA HIS A 89 8.04 -27.08 -7.24
C HIS A 89 8.85 -26.42 -8.37
N ILE A 90 8.79 -25.09 -8.48
CA ILE A 90 9.49 -24.29 -9.48
C ILE A 90 10.52 -23.40 -8.81
N PHE A 91 10.08 -22.56 -7.87
CA PHE A 91 10.92 -21.58 -7.21
C PHE A 91 11.37 -22.06 -5.84
N GLN A 92 12.57 -21.66 -5.44
CA GLN A 92 13.15 -22.06 -4.17
C GLN A 92 12.40 -21.50 -2.96
N ASP A 93 11.88 -20.28 -3.07
CA ASP A 93 11.09 -19.61 -2.04
C ASP A 93 10.11 -18.60 -2.66
N ILE A 94 9.32 -17.95 -1.81
CA ILE A 94 8.35 -16.92 -2.23
C ILE A 94 9.04 -15.69 -2.84
N LYS A 95 10.24 -15.32 -2.38
CA LYS A 95 10.99 -14.17 -2.92
C LYS A 95 11.45 -14.43 -4.35
N ALA A 96 11.88 -15.65 -4.64
CA ALA A 96 12.21 -16.09 -5.99
C ALA A 96 10.99 -16.01 -6.92
N PHE A 97 9.80 -16.43 -6.46
CA PHE A 97 8.56 -16.26 -7.22
C PHE A 97 8.20 -14.79 -7.44
N GLN A 98 8.22 -13.95 -6.39
CA GLN A 98 7.96 -12.51 -6.50
C GLN A 98 8.93 -11.82 -7.46
N PHE A 99 10.20 -12.22 -7.42
CA PHE A 99 11.20 -11.70 -8.33
C PHE A 99 10.92 -12.10 -9.79
N PHE A 100 10.51 -13.35 -10.03
CA PHE A 100 10.03 -13.78 -11.34
C PHE A 100 8.83 -12.92 -11.79
N GLU A 101 7.85 -12.66 -10.92
CA GLU A 101 6.69 -11.83 -11.26
C GLU A 101 7.10 -10.42 -11.70
N LEU A 102 8.03 -9.78 -10.99
CA LEU A 102 8.55 -8.46 -11.38
C LEU A 102 9.24 -8.50 -12.75
N LEU A 103 10.06 -9.52 -13.00
CA LEU A 103 10.69 -9.73 -14.31
C LEU A 103 9.63 -9.94 -15.39
N HIS A 104 8.62 -10.77 -15.12
CA HIS A 104 7.49 -10.98 -16.01
C HIS A 104 6.79 -9.66 -16.35
N GLN A 105 6.46 -8.82 -15.36
CA GLN A 105 5.81 -7.53 -15.61
C GLN A 105 6.65 -6.61 -16.50
N ASN A 106 7.98 -6.63 -16.37
CA ASN A 106 8.89 -5.84 -17.19
C ASN A 106 8.98 -6.35 -18.63
N TYR A 107 8.91 -7.66 -18.85
CA TYR A 107 9.13 -8.27 -20.16
C TYR A 107 7.85 -8.74 -20.88
N LYS A 108 6.69 -8.75 -20.23
CA LYS A 108 5.45 -9.35 -20.78
C LYS A 108 4.98 -8.73 -22.11
N ASN A 109 5.29 -7.46 -22.34
CA ASN A 109 4.91 -6.68 -23.52
C ASN A 109 6.05 -6.55 -24.56
N SER A 110 7.18 -7.21 -24.33
CA SER A 110 8.32 -7.14 -25.25
C SER A 110 8.05 -7.93 -26.53
N ASN A 111 8.44 -7.36 -27.67
CA ASN A 111 8.46 -8.03 -28.96
C ASN A 111 9.45 -9.22 -29.02
N LYS A 112 10.26 -9.41 -27.98
CA LYS A 112 11.29 -10.46 -27.87
C LYS A 112 11.00 -11.46 -26.75
N ALA A 113 9.73 -11.76 -26.48
CA ALA A 113 9.28 -12.67 -25.41
C ALA A 113 10.14 -13.94 -25.31
N LEU A 114 10.43 -14.63 -26.42
CA LEU A 114 11.30 -15.82 -26.43
C LEU A 114 12.68 -15.57 -25.80
N ALA A 115 13.34 -14.49 -26.18
CA ALA A 115 14.65 -14.14 -25.64
C ALA A 115 14.54 -13.68 -24.18
N ASP A 116 13.43 -13.04 -23.79
CA ASP A 116 13.26 -12.51 -22.45
C ASP A 116 12.99 -13.62 -21.44
N TYR A 117 12.04 -14.53 -21.71
CA TYR A 117 11.81 -15.68 -20.84
C TYR A 117 12.97 -16.66 -20.82
N SER A 118 13.72 -16.78 -21.92
CA SER A 118 14.97 -17.54 -21.90
C SER A 118 15.99 -16.92 -20.97
N PHE A 119 16.14 -15.59 -21.00
CA PHE A 119 17.04 -14.87 -20.12
C PHE A 119 16.64 -15.02 -18.65
N ILE A 120 15.36 -14.79 -18.32
CA ILE A 120 14.81 -14.94 -16.96
C ILE A 120 15.12 -16.33 -16.42
N TYR A 121 14.73 -17.39 -17.13
CA TYR A 121 14.98 -18.76 -16.68
C TYR A 121 16.46 -19.02 -16.43
N ARG A 122 17.33 -18.66 -17.40
CA ARG A 122 18.76 -18.95 -17.29
C ARG A 122 19.41 -18.21 -16.13
N LYS A 123 19.05 -16.95 -15.90
CA LYS A 123 19.60 -16.15 -14.80
C LYS A 123 19.11 -16.64 -13.44
N MET A 124 17.82 -16.87 -13.31
CA MET A 124 17.27 -17.39 -12.05
C MET A 124 17.78 -18.80 -11.73
N TYR A 125 17.97 -19.65 -12.74
CA TYR A 125 18.56 -20.97 -12.57
C TYR A 125 20.05 -20.90 -12.18
N GLU A 126 20.85 -20.04 -12.82
CA GLU A 126 22.26 -19.82 -12.47
C GLU A 126 22.44 -19.36 -11.01
N GLU A 127 21.46 -18.65 -10.46
CA GLU A 127 21.48 -18.11 -9.10
C GLU A 127 20.71 -18.96 -8.08
N ASN A 128 20.33 -20.19 -8.43
CA ASN A 128 19.57 -21.11 -7.56
C ASN A 128 18.24 -20.52 -7.05
N LEU A 129 17.54 -19.74 -7.87
CA LEU A 129 16.19 -19.23 -7.56
C LEU A 129 15.10 -20.14 -8.13
N ILE A 130 15.46 -20.98 -9.10
CA ILE A 130 14.63 -22.04 -9.65
C ILE A 130 15.25 -23.37 -9.21
N LEU A 131 14.42 -24.32 -8.77
CA LEU A 131 14.87 -25.63 -8.35
C LEU A 131 15.60 -26.35 -9.50
N GLU A 132 16.73 -26.98 -9.20
CA GLU A 132 17.56 -27.71 -10.19
C GLU A 132 16.78 -28.81 -10.93
N THR A 133 15.78 -29.39 -10.27
CA THR A 133 14.88 -30.39 -10.87
C THR A 133 13.97 -29.81 -11.95
N PHE A 134 13.78 -28.49 -11.99
CA PHE A 134 12.87 -27.81 -12.89
C PHE A 134 13.55 -27.43 -14.21
N LYS A 135 13.46 -28.36 -15.16
CA LYS A 135 14.15 -28.30 -16.45
C LYS A 135 13.60 -27.21 -17.38
N PRO A 136 14.38 -26.76 -18.39
CA PRO A 136 13.95 -25.70 -19.31
C PRO A 136 12.63 -26.01 -20.03
N GLU A 137 12.40 -27.27 -20.40
CA GLU A 137 11.17 -27.72 -21.05
C GLU A 137 9.96 -27.60 -20.12
N MET A 138 10.14 -27.85 -18.82
CA MET A 138 9.07 -27.70 -17.82
C MET A 138 8.71 -26.24 -17.62
N PHE A 139 9.71 -25.36 -17.56
CA PHE A 139 9.50 -23.91 -17.48
C PHE A 139 8.75 -23.37 -18.69
N ARG A 140 9.13 -23.81 -19.89
CA ARG A 140 8.41 -23.48 -21.12
C ARG A 140 6.95 -23.94 -21.09
N SER A 141 6.71 -25.18 -20.66
CA SER A 141 5.35 -25.72 -20.53
C SER A 141 4.54 -25.04 -19.42
N TRP A 142 5.19 -24.49 -18.40
CA TRP A 142 4.54 -23.75 -17.34
C TRP A 142 4.13 -22.34 -17.79
N ILE A 143 5.03 -21.59 -18.40
CA ILE A 143 4.74 -20.21 -18.86
C ILE A 143 3.79 -20.15 -20.07
N ALA A 144 3.64 -21.25 -20.80
CA ALA A 144 2.61 -21.38 -21.84
C ALA A 144 1.18 -21.47 -21.25
N LYS A 145 1.04 -21.80 -19.97
CA LYS A 145 -0.28 -21.89 -19.32
C LYS A 145 -0.72 -20.53 -18.78
N GLU A 146 -2.01 -20.41 -18.52
CA GLU A 146 -2.58 -19.32 -17.73
C GLU A 146 -1.89 -19.26 -16.34
N PRO A 147 -1.59 -18.05 -15.81
CA PRO A 147 -1.99 -16.72 -16.30
C PRO A 147 -1.04 -16.07 -17.33
N TYR A 148 0.04 -16.74 -17.73
CA TYR A 148 1.12 -16.10 -18.52
C TYR A 148 0.92 -16.25 -20.03
N SER A 149 0.36 -17.38 -20.46
CA SER A 149 -0.12 -17.68 -21.82
C SER A 149 0.88 -17.30 -22.93
N LYS A 150 2.14 -17.70 -22.74
CA LYS A 150 3.25 -17.49 -23.70
C LYS A 150 3.46 -18.70 -24.61
N ASP A 151 2.44 -19.01 -25.41
CA ASP A 151 2.39 -20.19 -26.28
C ASP A 151 3.45 -20.22 -27.41
N SER A 152 4.13 -19.10 -27.68
CA SER A 152 5.08 -18.97 -28.80
C SER A 152 6.54 -19.29 -28.44
N LEU A 153 6.79 -19.96 -27.31
CA LEU A 153 8.14 -20.33 -26.91
C LEU A 153 8.56 -21.66 -27.54
N ASP A 154 9.24 -21.63 -28.69
CA ASP A 154 9.75 -22.87 -29.31
C ASP A 154 10.82 -23.56 -28.47
N LYS A 155 11.85 -22.81 -28.03
CA LYS A 155 12.97 -23.37 -27.26
C LYS A 155 13.62 -22.30 -26.39
N ILE A 156 13.95 -22.66 -25.14
CA ILE A 156 14.75 -21.81 -24.26
C ILE A 156 16.17 -21.69 -24.82
N LYS A 157 16.57 -20.45 -25.13
CA LYS A 157 17.91 -20.14 -25.65
C LYS A 157 18.99 -20.29 -24.59
N THR A 158 20.23 -20.40 -25.03
CA THR A 158 21.41 -20.29 -24.15
C THR A 158 21.57 -18.85 -23.67
N LEU A 159 22.14 -18.66 -22.48
CA LEU A 159 22.24 -17.35 -21.84
C LEU A 159 22.98 -16.32 -22.73
N SER A 160 24.06 -16.74 -23.39
CA SER A 160 24.83 -15.88 -24.32
C SER A 160 24.01 -15.32 -25.47
N ASN A 161 22.97 -16.05 -25.91
CA ASN A 161 22.15 -15.69 -27.07
C ASN A 161 20.95 -14.83 -26.70
N CYS A 162 20.72 -14.58 -25.42
CA CYS A 162 19.56 -13.83 -24.93
C CYS A 162 19.90 -12.73 -23.92
N SER A 163 21.16 -12.64 -23.50
CA SER A 163 21.66 -11.61 -22.58
C SER A 163 22.06 -10.35 -23.34
N THR A 164 21.62 -9.20 -22.86
CA THR A 164 22.10 -7.88 -23.27
C THR A 164 22.49 -7.10 -22.02
N SER A 165 23.32 -6.06 -22.17
CA SER A 165 23.68 -5.15 -21.08
C SER A 165 22.44 -4.65 -20.34
N ASP A 166 21.43 -4.22 -21.09
CA ASP A 166 20.23 -3.61 -20.55
C ASP A 166 19.42 -4.60 -19.70
N LYS A 167 19.34 -5.85 -20.14
CA LYS A 167 18.67 -6.92 -19.38
C LYS A 167 19.37 -7.22 -18.08
N ILE A 168 20.71 -7.23 -18.09
CA ILE A 168 21.50 -7.45 -16.87
C ILE A 168 21.29 -6.29 -15.89
N ILE A 169 21.27 -5.05 -16.38
CA ILE A 169 20.99 -3.87 -15.55
C ILE A 169 19.58 -3.97 -14.94
N ILE A 170 18.55 -4.23 -15.75
CA ILE A 170 17.18 -4.38 -15.26
C ILE A 170 17.08 -5.50 -14.22
N TYR A 171 17.66 -6.67 -14.51
CA TYR A 171 17.67 -7.82 -13.60
C TYR A 171 18.29 -7.47 -12.25
N ASN A 172 19.47 -6.83 -12.25
CA ASN A 172 20.18 -6.48 -11.03
C ASN A 172 19.43 -5.42 -10.21
N ASN A 173 18.83 -4.42 -10.86
CA ASN A 173 18.04 -3.39 -10.18
C ASN A 173 16.82 -4.00 -9.49
N LEU A 174 16.06 -4.85 -10.19
CA LEU A 174 14.89 -5.52 -9.61
C LEU A 174 15.29 -6.50 -8.50
N LYS A 175 16.46 -7.16 -8.63
CA LYS A 175 16.99 -8.03 -7.59
C LYS A 175 17.35 -7.24 -6.33
N GLN A 176 17.91 -6.04 -6.48
CA GLN A 176 18.18 -5.15 -5.35
C GLN A 176 16.91 -4.79 -4.60
N GLU A 177 15.83 -4.48 -5.32
CA GLU A 177 14.53 -4.16 -4.75
C GLU A 177 13.94 -5.30 -3.90
N ILE A 178 14.00 -6.54 -4.37
CA ILE A 178 13.42 -7.68 -3.64
C ILE A 178 14.29 -8.18 -2.48
N TYR A 179 15.61 -8.21 -2.66
CA TYR A 179 16.51 -8.90 -1.72
C TYR A 179 17.21 -7.99 -0.72
N TYR A 180 17.36 -6.70 -1.02
CA TYR A 180 18.19 -5.79 -0.23
C TYR A 180 17.43 -4.57 0.31
N ASN A 181 16.32 -4.17 -0.31
CA ASN A 181 15.43 -3.17 0.25
C ASN A 181 14.40 -3.84 1.17
N VAL A 182 14.87 -4.29 2.34
CA VAL A 182 13.98 -4.62 3.46
C VAL A 182 13.82 -3.32 4.28
N PRO A 183 12.59 -2.83 4.54
CA PRO A 183 12.37 -1.71 5.45
C PRO A 183 12.82 -2.03 6.88
#